data_AF-A0A971LXE3-F1
#
_entry.id   AF-A0A971LXE3-F1
#
_cell.length_a   1.000
_cell.length_b   1.000
_cell.length_c   1.000
_cell.angle_alpha   90.00
_cell.angle_beta   90.00
_cell.angle_gamma   90.00
#
_symmetry.space_group_name_H-M   'P 1'
#
loop_
_entity.id
_entity.type
_entity.pdbx_description
1 polymer ?
#
loop_
_entity_poly.entity_id
_entity_poly.type
_entity_poly.pdbx_seq_one_letter_code
_entity_poly.pdbx_strand_id
1 'polypeptide(L)'
;MKSAYIDIPESKFKHVGKSVGKMETISRPSLNYWQDGWRRLKKNRVAFAGLILIIIYIIMAIVGPHMLPYDYTTTDASKSNMSFSKEHWFGTDKLGRD
;
A
#
# COMPACT_ATOMS: atom_id res chain seq x y z
N MET A 1 -51.37 -34.51 -8.89
CA MET A 1 -50.62 -33.33 -8.43
C MET A 1 -50.58 -32.33 -9.60
N LYS A 2 -51.50 -31.35 -9.66
CA LYS A 2 -51.58 -30.40 -10.79
C LYS A 2 -50.54 -29.29 -10.56
N SER A 3 -49.54 -29.21 -11.45
CA SER A 3 -48.56 -28.13 -11.47
C SER A 3 -49.29 -26.81 -11.74
N ALA A 4 -49.24 -25.89 -10.78
CA ALA A 4 -49.80 -24.55 -10.91
C ALA A 4 -48.84 -23.69 -11.76
N TYR A 5 -48.96 -23.78 -13.09
CA TYR A 5 -48.28 -22.85 -13.97
C TYR A 5 -49.00 -21.49 -13.91
N ILE A 6 -48.22 -20.45 -13.65
CA ILE A 6 -48.69 -19.06 -13.63
C ILE A 6 -48.82 -18.63 -15.09
N ASP A 7 -50.04 -18.50 -15.59
CA ASP A 7 -50.31 -17.95 -16.91
C ASP A 7 -49.97 -16.45 -16.91
N ILE A 8 -48.82 -16.09 -17.46
CA ILE A 8 -48.39 -14.70 -17.60
C ILE A 8 -49.07 -14.14 -18.86
N PRO A 9 -50.03 -13.20 -18.73
CA PRO A 9 -50.73 -12.66 -19.89
C PRO A 9 -49.77 -11.91 -20.80
N GLU A 10 -49.97 -12.04 -22.11
CA GLU A 10 -49.13 -11.45 -23.16
C GLU A 10 -48.99 -9.92 -23.02
N SER A 11 -50.00 -9.26 -22.44
CA SER A 11 -50.01 -7.83 -22.12
C SER A 11 -48.95 -7.37 -21.12
N LYS A 12 -48.34 -8.29 -20.35
CA LYS A 12 -47.22 -7.97 -19.46
C LYS A 12 -45.88 -7.90 -20.18
N PHE A 13 -45.82 -8.31 -21.45
CA PHE A 13 -44.62 -8.22 -22.25
C PHE A 13 -44.68 -6.96 -23.11
N LYS A 14 -43.65 -6.12 -22.97
CA LYS A 14 -43.42 -4.99 -23.87
C LYS A 14 -42.30 -5.38 -24.81
N HIS A 15 -42.51 -5.26 -26.11
CA HIS A 15 -41.45 -5.51 -27.09
C HIS A 15 -40.36 -4.44 -26.93
N VAL A 16 -39.26 -4.80 -26.28
CA VAL A 16 -38.08 -3.94 -26.17
C VAL A 16 -37.25 -4.23 -27.41
N GLY A 17 -37.33 -3.35 -28.42
CA GLY A 17 -36.57 -3.49 -29.66
C GLY A 17 -35.06 -3.59 -29.39
N LYS A 18 -34.31 -4.10 -30.39
CA LYS A 18 -32.84 -4.16 -30.31
C LYS A 18 -32.28 -2.76 -30.10
N SER A 19 -31.77 -2.48 -28.90
CA SER A 19 -31.07 -1.24 -28.59
C SER A 19 -29.64 -1.34 -29.12
N VAL A 20 -29.48 -1.20 -30.44
CA VAL A 20 -28.18 -1.21 -31.13
C VAL A 20 -27.22 -0.26 -30.39
N GLY A 21 -27.66 0.96 -30.05
CA GLY A 21 -26.86 1.92 -29.28
C GLY A 21 -26.44 1.48 -27.86
N LYS A 22 -27.14 0.56 -27.19
CA LYS A 22 -26.70 -0.02 -25.90
C LYS A 22 -25.76 -1.22 -26.10
N MET A 23 -25.90 -1.94 -27.21
CA MET A 23 -25.04 -3.06 -27.59
C MET A 23 -23.67 -2.57 -28.08
N GLU A 24 -23.61 -1.44 -28.80
CA GLU A 24 -22.36 -0.77 -29.19
C GLU A 24 -21.58 -0.23 -27.95
N THR A 25 -22.27 0.08 -26.85
CA THR A 25 -21.64 0.54 -25.60
C THR A 25 -21.15 -0.60 -24.69
N ILE A 26 -20.91 -1.80 -25.23
CA ILE A 26 -20.22 -2.87 -24.49
C ILE A 26 -18.75 -2.53 -24.17
N SER A 27 -18.26 -1.38 -24.63
CA SER A 27 -17.01 -0.81 -24.15
C SER A 27 -17.24 -0.24 -22.74
N ARG A 28 -16.96 -1.07 -21.71
CA ARG A 28 -16.66 -0.52 -20.39
C ARG A 28 -15.59 0.55 -20.61
N PRO A 29 -15.74 1.78 -20.10
CA PRO A 29 -14.72 2.81 -20.31
C PRO A 29 -13.37 2.19 -19.97
N SER A 30 -12.44 2.21 -20.93
CA SER A 30 -11.10 1.68 -20.75
C SER A 30 -10.42 2.56 -19.72
N LEU A 31 -10.60 2.21 -18.45
CA LEU A 31 -9.92 2.88 -17.35
C LEU A 31 -8.43 2.74 -17.60
N ASN A 32 -7.70 3.85 -17.44
CA ASN A 32 -6.27 3.82 -17.57
C ASN A 32 -5.71 2.77 -16.59
N TYR A 33 -4.78 1.92 -17.03
CA TYR A 33 -4.24 0.81 -16.24
C TYR A 33 -3.80 1.25 -14.84
N TRP A 34 -3.20 2.44 -14.75
CA TRP A 34 -2.76 3.03 -13.49
C TRP A 34 -3.92 3.38 -12.54
N GLN A 35 -5.02 3.90 -13.09
CA GLN A 35 -6.22 4.23 -12.32
C GLN A 35 -6.88 2.96 -11.76
N ASP A 36 -6.94 1.88 -12.56
CA ASP A 36 -7.52 0.63 -12.09
C ASP A 36 -6.63 -0.06 -11.03
N GLY A 37 -5.31 0.02 -11.19
CA GLY A 37 -4.34 -0.43 -10.18
C GLY A 37 -4.53 0.30 -8.84
N TRP A 38 -4.60 1.64 -8.88
CA TRP A 38 -4.79 2.46 -7.67
C TRP A 38 -6.14 2.19 -6.98
N ARG A 39 -7.20 2.00 -7.77
CA ARG A 39 -8.53 1.66 -7.26
C ARG A 39 -8.54 0.32 -6.53
N ARG A 40 -7.89 -0.70 -7.11
CA ARG A 40 -7.79 -2.04 -6.50
C ARG A 40 -6.95 -2.03 -5.23
N LEU A 41 -5.85 -1.26 -5.23
CA LEU A 41 -4.99 -1.11 -4.06
C LEU A 41 -5.73 -0.50 -2.87
N LYS A 42 -6.46 0.62 -3.06
CA LYS A 42 -7.25 1.24 -1.98
C LYS A 42 -8.39 0.37 -1.48
N LYS A 43 -8.98 -0.47 -2.34
CA LYS A 43 -10.06 -1.38 -1.94
C LYS A 43 -9.56 -2.49 -1.01
N ASN A 44 -8.29 -2.89 -1.14
CA ASN A 44 -7.70 -3.92 -0.30
C ASN A 44 -7.04 -3.31 0.95
N ARG A 45 -7.72 -3.43 2.10
CA ARG A 45 -7.22 -2.89 3.39
C ARG A 45 -5.87 -3.49 3.81
N VAL A 46 -5.61 -4.76 3.49
CA VAL A 46 -4.34 -5.42 3.84
C VAL A 46 -3.19 -4.86 2.99
N ALA A 47 -3.38 -4.76 1.68
CA ALA A 47 -2.38 -4.18 0.79
C ALA A 47 -2.11 -2.71 1.11
N PHE A 48 -3.15 -1.96 1.48
CA PHE A 48 -3.02 -0.56 1.88
C PHE A 48 -2.27 -0.40 3.21
N ALA A 49 -2.50 -1.29 4.18
CA ALA A 49 -1.74 -1.30 5.44
C ALA A 49 -0.23 -1.56 5.20
N GLY A 50 0.11 -2.49 4.30
CA GLY A 50 1.49 -2.72 3.89
C GLY A 50 2.13 -1.49 3.23
N LEU A 51 1.38 -0.78 2.38
CA LEU A 51 1.85 0.48 1.79
C LEU A 51 2.14 1.55 2.84
N ILE A 52 1.26 1.71 3.83
CA ILE A 52 1.47 2.66 4.95
C ILE A 52 2.75 2.31 5.72
N LEU A 53 2.96 1.03 6.01
CA LEU A 53 4.14 0.57 6.75
C LEU A 53 5.44 0.86 5.98
N ILE A 54 5.45 0.64 4.66
CA ILE A 54 6.59 1.01 3.80
C ILE A 54 6.85 2.52 3.84
N ILE A 55 5.80 3.34 3.75
CA ILE A 55 5.93 4.80 3.82
C ILE A 55 6.52 5.22 5.16
N ILE A 56 6.09 4.61 6.26
CA ILE A 56 6.63 4.86 7.60
C ILE A 56 8.14 4.53 7.65
N TYR A 57 8.57 3.41 7.06
CA TYR A 57 10.01 3.09 6.99
C TYR A 57 10.81 4.07 6.14
N ILE A 58 10.26 4.54 5.03
CA ILE A 58 10.93 5.55 4.20
C ILE A 58 11.08 6.85 4.99
N ILE A 59 10.04 7.28 5.70
CA ILE A 59 10.10 8.47 6.55
C ILE A 59 11.15 8.26 7.66
N MET A 60 11.17 7.11 8.33
CA MET A 60 12.18 6.80 9.32
C MET A 60 13.60 6.77 8.74
N ALA A 61 13.79 6.28 7.53
CA ALA A 61 15.10 6.25 6.88
C ALA A 61 15.61 7.66 6.52
N ILE A 62 14.71 8.58 6.18
CA ILE A 62 15.06 9.97 5.88
C ILE A 62 15.25 10.77 7.17
N VAL A 63 14.33 10.65 8.13
CA VAL A 63 14.32 11.44 9.36
C VAL A 63 15.29 10.88 10.41
N GLY A 64 15.48 9.57 10.45
CA GLY A 64 16.38 8.87 11.36
C GLY A 64 17.78 9.49 11.44
N PRO A 65 18.50 9.64 10.32
CA PRO A 65 19.84 10.26 10.34
C PRO A 65 19.83 11.73 10.76
N HIS A 66 18.71 12.45 10.62
CA HIS A 66 18.59 13.83 11.11
C HIS A 66 18.24 13.92 12.60
N MET A 67 17.76 12.84 13.22
CA MET A 67 17.40 12.79 14.65
C MET A 67 18.55 12.33 15.53
N LEU A 68 19.53 11.60 14.97
CA LEU A 68 20.70 11.12 15.69
C LEU A 68 21.82 12.18 15.65
N PRO A 69 22.30 12.65 16.81
CA PRO A 69 23.45 13.56 16.88
C PRO A 69 24.80 12.86 16.63
N TYR A 70 24.77 11.54 16.44
CA TYR A 70 25.94 10.71 16.16
C TYR A 70 25.97 10.39 14.68
N ASP A 71 26.92 10.98 13.97
CA ASP A 71 27.17 10.68 12.57
C ASP A 71 27.95 9.35 12.51
N TYR A 72 27.50 8.38 11.72
CA TYR A 72 28.21 7.10 11.52
C TYR A 72 29.65 7.30 11.02
N THR A 73 29.93 8.50 10.49
CA THR A 73 31.24 8.87 9.95
C THR A 73 32.14 9.56 10.99
N THR A 74 31.60 10.09 12.09
CA THR A 74 32.41 10.73 13.13
C THR A 74 33.07 9.68 14.01
N THR A 75 34.33 9.40 13.69
CA THR A 75 35.21 8.51 14.45
C THR A 75 36.01 9.36 15.44
N ASP A 76 35.73 9.25 16.73
CA ASP A 76 36.45 9.99 17.76
C ASP A 76 37.61 9.13 18.31
N ALA A 77 38.81 9.32 17.75
CA ALA A 77 40.00 8.58 18.16
C ALA A 77 40.37 8.81 19.64
N SER A 78 39.89 9.90 20.25
CA SER A 78 40.09 10.18 21.69
C SER A 78 39.26 9.26 22.60
N LYS A 79 38.19 8.66 22.05
CA LYS A 79 37.34 7.66 22.72
C LYS A 79 37.68 6.23 22.31
N SER A 80 38.90 5.92 21.87
CA SER A 80 39.30 4.56 21.47
C SER A 80 39.61 3.64 22.66
N ASN A 81 39.19 2.36 22.57
CA ASN A 81 39.36 1.34 23.60
C ASN A 81 38.76 1.71 24.97
N MET A 82 37.64 2.43 24.98
CA MET A 82 36.91 2.69 26.22
C MET A 82 36.17 1.43 26.67
N SER A 83 36.24 1.12 27.96
CA SER A 83 35.46 0.04 28.57
C SER A 83 33.99 0.47 28.74
N PHE A 84 33.12 -0.48 29.12
CA PHE A 84 31.69 -0.29 29.34
C PHE A 84 31.37 1.02 30.09
N SER A 85 30.57 1.89 29.47
CA SER A 85 30.15 3.17 30.08
C SER A 85 28.68 3.49 29.74
N LYS A 86 28.13 4.54 30.37
CA LYS A 86 26.77 5.02 30.06
C LYS A 86 26.65 5.65 28.67
N GLU A 87 27.77 6.11 28.11
CA GLU A 87 27.84 6.64 26.74
C GLU A 87 28.07 5.52 25.72
N HIS A 88 28.80 4.46 26.11
CA HIS A 88 29.16 3.33 25.26
C HIS A 88 28.83 2.02 25.96
N TRP A 89 27.63 1.51 25.70
CA TRP A 89 27.09 0.39 26.48
C TRP A 89 27.83 -0.91 26.25
N PHE A 90 28.62 -1.01 25.19
CA PHE A 90 29.49 -2.15 24.88
C PHE A 90 30.99 -1.78 24.86
N GLY A 91 31.31 -0.54 25.22
CA GLY A 91 32.65 0.03 25.01
C GLY A 91 32.88 0.42 23.54
N THR A 92 34.08 0.89 23.24
CA THR A 92 34.44 1.34 21.88
C THR A 92 35.57 0.51 21.29
N ASP A 93 35.58 0.38 19.96
CA ASP A 93 36.66 -0.32 19.27
C ASP A 93 37.97 0.50 19.18
N LYS A 94 39.00 -0.05 18.51
CA LYS A 94 40.31 0.61 18.33
C LYS A 94 40.26 1.94 17.59
N LEU A 95 39.19 2.19 16.85
CA LEU A 95 38.98 3.44 16.13
C LEU A 95 38.10 4.41 16.93
N GLY A 96 37.50 3.99 18.06
CA GLY A 96 36.58 4.82 18.83
C GLY A 96 35.15 4.78 18.31
N ARG A 97 34.78 3.71 17.60
CA ARG A 97 33.40 3.43 17.17
C ARG A 97 32.66 2.71 18.30
N ASP A 98 31.43 3.13 18.57
CA ASP A 98 30.45 2.43 19.42
C ASP A 98 29.78 1.28 18.67
#